data_AF-A0A3D1I2Y1-F1
#
_entry.id   AF-A0A3D1I2Y1-F1
#
_cell.length_a   1.000
_cell.length_b   1.000
_cell.length_c   1.000
_cell.angle_alpha   90.00
_cell.angle_beta   90.00
_cell.angle_gamma   90.00
#
_symmetry.space_group_name_H-M   'P 1'
#
loop_
_entity.id
_entity.type
_entity.pdbx_description
1 polymer ?
#
loop_
_entity_poly.entity_id
_entity_poly.type
_entity_poly.pdbx_seq_one_letter_code
_entity_poly.pdbx_strand_id
1 'polypeptide(L)'
;MIVDAVFGTGYKYREDERVRAVFEAVNASPAKVVSIDVPSGLESNSGDVPGSCIKADITIAVSCMKPVHILKPARVLCGEIITVVIGIDDDIIDGIEGDTLAVLTPAQAKKIFPRRDLMANKGTFGRALSICGSRNMQGAAVLAASS
;
A
#
# COMPACT_ATOMS: atom_id res chain seq x y z
N MET A 1 2.29 23.36 10.89
CA MET A 1 2.74 22.13 10.19
C MET A 1 3.79 21.47 11.05
N ILE A 2 3.71 20.15 11.21
CA ILE A 2 4.65 19.33 11.98
C ILE A 2 5.31 18.37 10.98
N VAL A 3 6.64 18.26 11.07
CA VAL A 3 7.41 17.29 10.28
C VAL A 3 7.85 16.18 11.22
N ASP A 4 7.38 14.98 10.93
CA ASP A 4 7.76 13.76 11.62
C ASP A 4 8.94 13.11 10.89
N ALA A 5 10.10 13.15 11.55
CA ALA A 5 11.34 12.52 11.12
C ALA A 5 12.05 11.85 12.32
N VAL A 6 11.27 11.38 13.30
CA VAL A 6 11.81 10.78 14.54
C VAL A 6 12.32 9.37 14.27
N PHE A 7 11.52 8.57 13.56
CA PHE A 7 11.78 7.19 13.22
C PHE A 7 11.39 6.91 11.77
N GLY A 8 12.08 5.96 11.14
CA GLY A 8 11.76 5.48 9.79
C GLY A 8 11.85 3.97 9.74
N THR A 9 12.22 3.43 8.59
CA THR A 9 12.32 1.97 8.33
C THR A 9 13.12 1.16 9.35
N GLY A 10 14.17 1.74 9.94
CA GLY A 10 15.03 1.07 10.94
C GLY A 10 14.44 0.95 12.35
N TYR A 11 13.27 1.53 12.61
CA TYR A 11 12.66 1.48 13.92
C TYR A 11 12.10 0.09 14.22
N LYS A 12 12.40 -0.40 15.42
CA LYS A 12 11.76 -1.57 16.01
C LYS A 12 10.99 -1.11 17.22
N TYR A 13 9.69 -1.46 17.24
CA TYR A 13 8.79 -1.01 18.27
C TYR A 13 9.32 -1.34 19.66
N ARG A 14 9.34 -0.33 20.52
CA ARG A 14 9.52 -0.47 21.95
C ARG A 14 8.54 0.45 22.65
N GLU A 15 8.00 0.01 23.78
CA GLU A 15 7.22 0.89 24.64
C GLU A 15 8.16 1.92 25.29
N ASP A 16 7.89 3.20 25.04
CA ASP A 16 8.61 4.33 25.61
C ASP A 16 7.60 5.46 25.87
N GLU A 17 7.39 5.76 27.15
CA GLU A 17 6.38 6.71 27.61
C GLU A 17 6.63 8.13 27.08
N ARG A 18 7.90 8.52 26.90
CA ARG A 18 8.24 9.86 26.39
C ARG A 18 7.90 9.98 24.92
N VAL A 19 8.22 8.94 24.15
CA VAL A 19 7.88 8.84 22.72
C VAL A 19 6.36 8.82 22.54
N ARG A 20 5.66 8.01 23.35
CA ARG A 20 4.19 7.95 23.34
C ARG A 20 3.56 9.31 23.57
N ALA A 21 4.01 10.05 24.58
CA ALA A 21 3.50 11.39 24.89
C ALA A 21 3.72 12.37 23.74
N VAL A 22 4.85 12.30 23.03
CA VAL A 22 5.12 13.12 21.83
C VAL A 22 4.14 12.77 20.72
N PHE A 23 3.94 11.49 20.42
CA PHE A 23 3.01 11.07 19.36
C PHE A 23 1.57 11.49 19.66
N GLU A 24 1.14 11.36 20.91
CA GLU A 24 -0.18 11.80 21.34
C GLU A 24 -0.35 13.32 21.22
N ALA A 25 0.65 14.10 21.62
CA ALA A 25 0.63 15.55 21.47
C ALA A 25 0.59 15.99 20.00
N VAL A 26 1.34 15.32 19.12
CA VAL A 26 1.32 15.58 17.67
C VAL A 26 -0.05 15.23 17.10
N ASN A 27 -0.58 14.05 17.41
CA ASN A 27 -1.88 13.59 16.91
C ASN A 27 -3.06 14.42 17.43
N ALA A 28 -2.94 15.05 18.60
CA ALA A 28 -3.94 15.96 19.15
C ALA A 28 -3.83 17.39 18.59
N SER A 29 -2.72 17.72 17.92
CA SER A 29 -2.51 19.02 17.30
C SER A 29 -3.41 19.18 16.06
N PRO A 30 -3.99 20.37 15.81
CA PRO A 30 -4.69 20.65 14.56
C PRO A 30 -3.73 20.90 13.38
N ALA A 31 -2.41 20.84 13.60
CA ALA A 31 -1.43 21.10 12.57
C ALA A 31 -1.36 19.96 11.54
N LYS A 32 -1.18 20.31 10.26
CA LYS A 32 -0.85 19.36 9.20
C LYS A 32 0.43 18.58 9.56
N VAL A 33 0.39 17.25 9.49
CA VAL A 33 1.53 16.35 9.82
C VAL A 33 2.09 15.72 8.56
N VAL A 34 3.39 15.91 8.33
CA VAL A 34 4.12 15.28 7.21
C VAL A 34 5.17 14.34 7.77
N SER A 35 5.06 13.05 7.49
CA SER A 35 6.05 12.04 7.89
C SER A 35 7.06 11.79 6.77
N ILE A 36 8.32 11.65 7.14
CA ILE A 36 9.41 11.29 6.23
C ILE A 36 9.70 9.80 6.36
N ASP A 37 9.84 9.12 5.23
CA ASP A 37 10.03 7.68 5.09
C ASP A 37 8.81 6.85 5.52
N VAL A 38 8.50 6.81 6.82
CA VAL A 38 7.40 6.05 7.44
C VAL A 38 6.88 6.87 8.64
N PRO A 39 5.57 6.97 8.90
CA PRO A 39 5.09 7.58 10.14
C PRO A 39 5.70 6.93 11.38
N SER A 40 6.29 7.74 12.26
CA SER A 40 7.03 7.25 13.41
C SER A 40 6.15 6.38 14.31
N GLY A 41 6.71 5.25 14.76
CA GLY A 41 6.00 4.28 15.60
C GLY A 41 5.36 3.12 14.83
N LEU A 42 5.28 3.18 13.50
CA LEU A 42 4.82 2.06 12.67
C LEU A 42 5.94 1.07 12.35
N GLU A 43 5.60 -0.21 12.20
CA GLU A 43 6.51 -1.23 11.65
C GLU A 43 6.50 -1.13 10.12
N SER A 44 7.67 -0.94 9.53
CA SER A 44 7.79 -0.63 8.10
C SER A 44 7.49 -1.82 7.19
N ASN A 45 7.74 -3.04 7.66
CA ASN A 45 7.67 -4.26 6.85
C ASN A 45 6.32 -5.01 6.93
N SER A 46 5.37 -4.53 7.72
CA SER A 46 4.03 -5.14 7.83
C SER A 46 2.93 -4.08 7.79
N GLY A 47 1.67 -4.52 7.92
CA GLY A 47 0.52 -3.62 8.12
C GLY A 47 0.23 -3.31 9.58
N ASP A 48 1.07 -3.79 10.51
CA ASP A 48 0.78 -3.77 11.94
C ASP A 48 0.98 -2.38 12.55
N VAL A 49 0.17 -2.10 13.57
CA VAL A 49 0.27 -0.89 14.39
C VAL A 49 0.57 -1.36 15.80
N PRO A 50 1.86 -1.53 16.16
CA PRO A 50 2.25 -2.21 17.39
C PRO A 50 1.92 -1.42 18.67
N GLY A 51 1.67 -0.12 18.54
CA GLY A 51 1.29 0.74 19.66
C GLY A 51 1.08 2.19 19.21
N SER A 52 1.48 3.13 20.07
CA SER A 52 1.40 4.56 19.76
C SER A 52 2.29 4.92 18.57
N CYS A 53 1.75 5.72 17.66
CA CYS A 53 2.40 6.12 16.41
C CYS A 53 1.84 7.45 15.91
N ILE A 54 2.55 8.06 14.97
CA ILE A 54 2.12 9.27 14.27
C ILE A 54 1.02 8.93 13.23
N LYS A 55 0.00 9.79 13.19
CA LYS A 55 -1.00 9.82 12.11
C LYS A 55 -0.62 10.93 11.15
N ALA A 56 -0.08 10.54 10.00
CA ALA A 56 0.36 11.48 8.99
C ALA A 56 -0.80 11.90 8.08
N ASP A 57 -0.82 13.18 7.70
CA ASP A 57 -1.63 13.62 6.57
C ASP A 57 -0.97 13.29 5.24
N ILE A 58 0.36 13.36 5.20
CA ILE A 58 1.20 13.10 4.03
C ILE A 58 2.41 12.30 4.50
N THR A 59 2.76 11.23 3.78
CA THR A 59 4.00 10.49 3.97
C THR A 59 4.87 10.61 2.72
N ILE A 60 6.10 11.07 2.90
CA ILE A 60 7.13 11.10 1.86
C ILE A 60 7.90 9.79 1.91
N ALA A 61 7.50 8.81 1.11
CA ALA A 61 8.17 7.53 1.01
C ALA A 61 9.50 7.66 0.24
N VAL A 62 10.62 7.43 0.92
CA VAL A 62 11.95 7.60 0.33
C VAL A 62 12.34 6.39 -0.51
N SER A 63 12.77 6.62 -1.75
CA SER A 63 13.11 5.62 -2.79
C SER A 63 11.92 4.78 -3.27
N CYS A 64 11.28 4.05 -2.36
CA CYS A 64 10.17 3.16 -2.67
C CYS A 64 9.12 3.19 -1.56
N MET A 65 7.93 2.70 -1.90
CA MET A 65 6.93 2.38 -0.89
C MET A 65 7.33 1.13 -0.11
N LYS A 66 7.03 1.11 1.19
CA LYS A 66 7.22 -0.03 2.08
C LYS A 66 5.85 -0.69 2.34
N PRO A 67 5.81 -1.95 2.82
CA PRO A 67 4.55 -2.64 3.12
C PRO A 67 3.56 -1.83 3.97
N VAL A 68 4.06 -1.09 4.96
CA VAL A 68 3.28 -0.20 5.83
C VAL A 68 2.44 0.83 5.07
N HIS A 69 2.91 1.26 3.89
CA HIS A 69 2.24 2.22 3.03
C HIS A 69 1.08 1.63 2.25
N ILE A 70 0.88 0.32 2.27
CA ILE A 70 -0.10 -0.40 1.45
C ILE A 70 -1.01 -1.27 2.31
N LEU A 71 -0.43 -1.99 3.26
CA LEU A 71 -1.13 -2.96 4.09
C LEU A 71 -1.93 -2.28 5.20
N LYS A 72 -3.15 -2.76 5.40
CA LYS A 72 -4.01 -2.33 6.52
C LYS A 72 -3.66 -3.14 7.78
N PRO A 73 -3.85 -2.57 8.99
CA PRO A 73 -4.40 -1.23 9.25
C PRO A 73 -3.46 -0.05 8.97
N ALA A 74 -2.13 -0.21 9.04
CA ALA A 74 -1.18 0.91 9.01
C ALA A 74 -1.33 1.90 7.84
N ARG A 75 -1.73 1.43 6.64
CA ARG A 75 -2.03 2.27 5.48
C ARG A 75 -2.86 3.50 5.81
N VAL A 76 -3.87 3.36 6.67
CA VAL A 76 -4.81 4.47 6.97
C VAL A 76 -4.16 5.60 7.76
N LEU A 77 -3.01 5.33 8.39
CA LEU A 77 -2.24 6.28 9.21
C LEU A 77 -1.16 7.01 8.39
N CYS A 78 -0.93 6.60 7.14
CA CYS A 78 0.09 7.18 6.26
C CYS A 78 -0.42 8.38 5.43
N GLY A 79 -1.73 8.65 5.44
CA GLY A 79 -2.31 9.75 4.66
C GLY A 79 -2.11 9.61 3.15
N GLU A 80 -1.85 10.73 2.47
CA GLU A 80 -1.38 10.76 1.08
C GLU A 80 0.08 10.30 1.01
N ILE A 81 0.42 9.40 0.09
CA ILE A 81 1.78 8.86 -0.02
C ILE A 81 2.41 9.40 -1.30
N ILE A 82 3.54 10.09 -1.14
CA ILE A 82 4.34 10.61 -2.24
C ILE A 82 5.67 9.87 -2.20
N THR A 83 5.99 9.13 -3.26
CA THR A 83 7.30 8.46 -3.36
C THR A 83 8.31 9.40 -4.01
N VAL A 84 9.47 9.57 -3.39
CA VAL A 84 10.55 10.43 -3.90
C VAL A 84 11.79 9.62 -4.20
N VAL A 85 12.35 9.84 -5.39
CA VAL A 85 13.60 9.20 -5.81
C VAL A 85 14.77 10.02 -5.30
N ILE A 86 15.75 9.36 -4.69
CA ILE A 86 16.93 10.00 -4.07
C ILE A 86 18.24 9.64 -4.79
N GLY A 87 18.17 9.27 -6.07
CA GLY A 87 19.32 8.92 -6.90
C GLY A 87 19.78 7.46 -6.80
N ILE A 88 18.87 6.55 -6.42
CA ILE A 88 19.09 5.11 -6.61
C ILE A 88 18.66 4.78 -8.03
N ASP A 89 19.55 4.18 -8.81
CA ASP A 89 19.27 3.80 -10.19
C ASP A 89 18.17 2.73 -10.25
N ASP A 90 17.24 2.90 -11.19
CA ASP A 90 16.12 1.96 -11.37
C ASP A 90 16.62 0.54 -11.67
N ASP A 91 17.75 0.40 -12.37
CA ASP A 91 18.38 -0.91 -12.66
C ASP A 91 18.76 -1.67 -11.38
N ILE A 92 19.09 -0.97 -10.29
CA ILE A 92 19.39 -1.59 -9.00
C ILE A 92 18.11 -2.13 -8.37
N ILE A 93 17.01 -1.38 -8.47
CA ILE A 93 15.70 -1.76 -7.92
C ILE A 93 15.09 -2.91 -8.73
N ASP A 94 15.15 -2.83 -10.06
CA ASP A 94 14.66 -3.84 -10.98
C ASP A 94 15.51 -5.13 -10.94
N GLY A 95 16.78 -5.00 -10.55
CA GLY A 95 17.71 -6.12 -10.37
C GLY A 95 17.62 -6.85 -9.03
N ILE A 96 16.71 -6.47 -8.11
CA ILE A 96 16.55 -7.17 -6.83
C ILE A 96 15.98 -8.58 -7.07
N GLU A 97 16.82 -9.59 -6.88
CA GLU A 97 16.42 -11.00 -6.91
C GLU A 97 15.82 -11.44 -5.57
N GLY A 98 14.66 -12.11 -5.57
CA GLY A 98 14.04 -12.70 -4.38
C GLY A 98 12.57 -12.31 -4.17
N ASP A 99 12.07 -12.53 -2.94
CA ASP A 99 10.70 -12.19 -2.53
C ASP A 99 10.53 -10.67 -2.44
N THR A 100 10.15 -10.08 -3.57
CA THR A 100 9.84 -8.65 -3.68
C THR A 100 8.33 -8.43 -3.62
N LEU A 101 7.93 -7.30 -3.02
CA LEU A 101 6.57 -6.82 -3.09
C LEU A 101 6.50 -5.71 -4.14
N ALA A 102 5.56 -5.83 -5.06
CA ALA A 102 5.30 -4.82 -6.09
C ALA A 102 3.89 -4.28 -5.97
N VAL A 103 3.73 -2.98 -6.21
CA VAL A 103 2.41 -2.34 -6.31
C VAL A 103 2.01 -2.29 -7.78
N LEU A 104 0.93 -2.98 -8.12
CA LEU A 104 0.42 -2.98 -9.49
C LEU A 104 -0.08 -1.59 -9.87
N THR A 105 0.57 -0.97 -10.84
CA THR A 105 0.14 0.31 -11.41
C THR A 105 -0.93 0.11 -12.49
N PRO A 106 -1.79 1.10 -12.77
CA PRO A 106 -2.75 1.02 -13.87
C PRO A 106 -2.10 0.76 -15.24
N ALA A 107 -0.90 1.32 -15.47
CA ALA A 107 -0.15 1.11 -16.71
C ALA A 107 0.36 -0.33 -16.84
N GLN A 108 0.85 -0.93 -15.75
CA GLN A 108 1.22 -2.34 -15.72
C GLN A 108 0.00 -3.24 -15.89
N ALA A 109 -1.10 -2.98 -15.17
CA ALA A 109 -2.34 -3.73 -15.29
C ALA A 109 -2.86 -3.77 -16.74
N LYS A 110 -2.82 -2.63 -17.44
CA LYS A 110 -3.22 -2.54 -18.85
C LYS A 110 -2.40 -3.45 -19.78
N LYS A 111 -1.11 -3.65 -19.50
CA LYS A 111 -0.24 -4.52 -20.32
C LYS A 111 -0.55 -6.00 -20.16
N ILE A 112 -1.21 -6.40 -19.08
CA ILE A 112 -1.58 -7.80 -18.81
C ILE A 112 -2.71 -8.27 -19.74
N PHE A 113 -3.61 -7.36 -20.14
CA PHE A 113 -4.77 -7.74 -20.95
C PHE A 113 -4.42 -7.92 -22.44
N PRO A 114 -4.90 -8.99 -23.09
CA PRO A 114 -4.67 -9.22 -24.51
C PRO A 114 -5.40 -8.17 -25.37
N ARG A 115 -4.81 -7.80 -26.51
CA ARG A 115 -5.49 -6.97 -27.51
C ARG A 115 -6.66 -7.74 -28.13
N ARG A 116 -7.79 -7.06 -28.35
CA ARG A 116 -8.95 -7.65 -29.02
C ARG A 116 -8.90 -7.35 -30.52
N ASP A 117 -8.75 -8.39 -31.32
CA ASP A 117 -8.84 -8.31 -32.78
C ASP A 117 -10.30 -8.04 -33.21
N LEU A 118 -10.48 -7.15 -34.18
CA LEU A 118 -11.78 -6.83 -34.77
C LEU A 118 -12.37 -7.98 -35.58
N MET A 119 -11.53 -8.90 -36.05
CA MET A 119 -11.95 -10.11 -36.79
C MET A 119 -12.13 -11.33 -35.88
N ALA A 120 -12.03 -11.16 -34.56
CA ALA A 120 -12.21 -12.24 -33.60
C ALA A 120 -13.66 -12.76 -33.59
N ASN A 121 -13.82 -14.04 -33.23
CA ASN A 121 -15.11 -14.68 -33.05
C ASN A 121 -15.30 -15.17 -31.61
N LYS A 122 -16.48 -15.72 -31.30
CA LYS A 122 -16.83 -16.21 -29.95
C LYS A 122 -15.91 -17.31 -29.39
N GLY A 123 -15.08 -17.95 -30.22
CA GLY A 123 -14.09 -18.93 -29.81
C GLY A 123 -12.72 -18.33 -29.47
N THR A 124 -12.41 -17.13 -29.97
CA THR A 124 -11.07 -16.53 -29.90
C THR A 124 -10.62 -16.19 -28.47
N PHE A 125 -11.56 -15.84 -27.58
CA PHE A 125 -11.25 -15.43 -26.20
C PHE A 125 -11.61 -16.49 -25.15
N GLY A 126 -11.78 -17.74 -25.57
CA GLY A 126 -12.12 -18.84 -24.67
C GLY A 126 -13.59 -18.86 -24.26
N ARG A 127 -13.94 -19.87 -23.46
CA ARG A 127 -15.26 -20.08 -22.87
C ARG A 127 -15.06 -20.47 -21.42
N ALA A 128 -15.87 -19.90 -20.52
CA ALA A 128 -15.83 -20.23 -19.11
C ALA A 128 -17.17 -20.85 -18.68
N LEU A 129 -17.11 -21.85 -17.81
CA LEU A 129 -18.26 -22.38 -17.07
C LEU A 129 -18.07 -22.03 -15.60
N SER A 130 -19.03 -21.34 -15.01
CA SER A 130 -19.03 -21.01 -13.59
C SER A 130 -20.02 -21.89 -12.84
N ILE A 131 -19.54 -22.74 -11.94
CA ILE A 131 -20.37 -23.55 -11.04
C ILE A 131 -20.28 -22.90 -9.66
N CYS A 132 -21.23 -22.03 -9.35
CA CYS A 132 -21.25 -21.29 -8.09
C CYS A 132 -22.67 -20.87 -7.70
N GLY A 133 -22.79 -20.36 -6.48
CA GLY A 133 -24.07 -20.03 -5.86
C GLY A 133 -24.64 -21.17 -5.00
N SER A 134 -25.60 -20.81 -4.18
CA SER A 134 -26.33 -21.74 -3.30
C SER A 134 -27.73 -21.19 -3.03
N ARG A 135 -28.55 -21.91 -2.25
CA ARG A 135 -29.93 -21.51 -1.93
C ARG A 135 -30.05 -20.11 -1.35
N ASN A 136 -29.01 -19.60 -0.69
CA ASN A 136 -29.01 -18.26 -0.07
C ASN A 136 -27.96 -17.33 -0.68
N MET A 137 -27.31 -17.73 -1.78
CA MET A 137 -26.27 -16.96 -2.47
C MET A 137 -26.43 -17.03 -3.99
N GLN A 138 -27.67 -16.97 -4.52
CA GLN A 138 -27.89 -17.07 -5.97
C GLN A 138 -27.19 -15.94 -6.74
N GLY A 139 -27.09 -14.75 -6.14
CA GLY A 139 -26.43 -13.59 -6.75
C GLY A 139 -24.95 -13.77 -7.03
N ALA A 140 -24.26 -14.71 -6.36
CA ALA A 140 -22.84 -14.97 -6.60
C ALA A 140 -22.59 -15.44 -8.04
N ALA A 141 -23.50 -16.24 -8.61
CA ALA A 141 -23.37 -16.71 -9.98
C ALA A 141 -23.53 -15.59 -11.00
N VAL A 142 -24.46 -14.67 -10.75
CA VAL A 142 -24.67 -13.50 -11.62
C VAL A 142 -23.44 -12.60 -11.60
N LEU A 143 -22.94 -12.25 -10.40
CA LEU A 143 -21.76 -11.39 -10.26
C LEU A 143 -20.52 -12.00 -10.92
N ALA A 144 -20.26 -13.30 -10.69
CA ALA A 144 -19.10 -13.97 -11.27
C ALA A 144 -19.15 -14.02 -12.81
N ALA A 145 -20.33 -14.11 -13.41
CA ALA A 145 -20.50 -14.17 -14.86
C ALA A 145 -20.55 -12.78 -15.53
N SER A 146 -20.89 -11.71 -14.78
CA SER A 146 -21.05 -10.35 -15.31
C SER A 146 -19.88 -9.40 -15.03
N SER A 147 -18.84 -9.86 -14.31
CA SER A 147 -17.66 -9.06 -13.93
C SER A 147 -16.55 -9.07 -14.97
#